data_AF-A0A7C4DIQ4-F1
#
_entry.id   AF-A0A7C4DIQ4-F1
#
_cell.length_a   1.000
_cell.length_b   1.000
_cell.length_c   1.000
_cell.angle_alpha   90.00
_cell.angle_beta   90.00
_cell.angle_gamma   90.00
#
_symmetry.space_group_name_H-M   'P 1'
#
loop_
_entity.id
_entity.type
_entity.pdbx_description
1 polymer ?
#
loop_
_entity_poly.entity_id
_entity_poly.type
_entity_poly.pdbx_seq_one_letter_code
_entity_poly.pdbx_strand_id
1 'polypeptide(L)' 'MLLIVQIPCRNEEAGVGAVIRAVPRSVAGVDRVEVLVIDDGSTDGSLAAAREAGADHLVRLAGQRGKF' A
#
# COMPACT_ATOMS: atom_id res chain seq x y z
N MET A 1 -10.42 16.13 7.78
CA MET A 1 -10.73 15.08 6.79
C MET A 1 -9.61 14.04 6.73
N LEU A 2 -9.96 12.77 6.53
CA LEU A 2 -9.02 11.66 6.32
C LEU A 2 -8.84 11.39 4.82
N LEU A 3 -7.59 11.30 4.35
CA LEU A 3 -7.24 10.87 3.00
C LEU A 3 -6.60 9.48 3.05
N ILE A 4 -7.19 8.51 2.34
CA ILE A 4 -6.60 7.19 2.14
C ILE A 4 -5.97 7.12 0.76
N VAL A 5 -4.66 6.86 0.71
CA VAL A 5 -3.96 6.54 -0.55
C VAL A 5 -3.94 5.03 -0.71
N GLN A 6 -4.61 4.55 -1.76
CA GLN A 6 -4.72 3.12 -2.06
C GLN A 6 -3.61 2.70 -3.02
N ILE A 7 -2.85 1.67 -2.65
CA ILE A 7 -1.78 1.09 -3.46
C ILE A 7 -2.14 -0.37 -3.74
N PRO A 8 -2.60 -0.72 -4.95
CA PRO A 8 -2.71 -2.11 -5.36
C PRO A 8 -1.31 -2.71 -5.48
N CYS A 9 -1.13 -3.94 -5.01
CA CYS A 9 0.17 -4.59 -4.91
C CYS A 9 0.08 -6.04 -5.35
N ARG A 10 0.98 -6.46 -6.26
CA ARG A 10 1.13 -7.87 -6.66
C ARG A 10 2.57 -8.15 -7.06
N ASN A 11 3.28 -8.90 -6.23
CA ASN A 11 4.69 -9.25 -6.43
C ASN A 11 5.62 -8.04 -6.67
N GLU A 12 5.48 -7.02 -5.82
CA GLU A 12 6.19 -5.74 -5.87
C GLU A 12 7.17 -5.59 -4.69
N GLU A 13 7.77 -6.68 -4.19
CA GLU A 13 8.68 -6.66 -3.02
C GLU A 13 9.77 -5.59 -3.12
N ALA A 14 10.37 -5.44 -4.31
CA ALA A 14 11.43 -4.46 -4.56
C ALA A 14 10.92 -3.02 -4.72
N GLY A 15 9.64 -2.83 -5.09
CA GLY A 15 9.09 -1.54 -5.52
C GLY A 15 8.17 -0.88 -4.51
N VAL A 16 7.28 -1.65 -3.87
CA VAL A 16 6.17 -1.15 -3.05
C VAL A 16 6.63 -0.22 -1.94
N GLY A 17 7.79 -0.49 -1.34
CA GLY A 17 8.32 0.34 -0.26
C GLY A 17 8.70 1.76 -0.72
N ALA A 18 9.23 1.91 -1.93
CA ALA A 18 9.57 3.23 -2.47
C ALA A 18 8.30 4.05 -2.75
N VAL A 19 7.26 3.41 -3.28
CA VAL A 19 5.96 4.04 -3.54
C VAL A 19 5.33 4.53 -2.24
N ILE A 20 5.27 3.69 -1.21
CA ILE A 20 4.70 4.05 0.11
C ILE A 20 5.44 5.24 0.72
N ARG A 21 6.78 5.24 0.67
CA ARG A 21 7.61 6.33 1.22
C ARG A 21 7.48 7.65 0.46
N ALA A 22 7.09 7.60 -0.81
CA ALA A 22 6.83 8.79 -1.61
C ALA A 22 5.46 9.44 -1.31
N VAL A 23 4.55 8.73 -0.63
CA VAL A 23 3.25 9.30 -0.25
C VAL A 23 3.45 10.40 0.81
N PRO A 24 2.99 11.64 0.55
CA PRO A 24 3.11 12.71 1.52
C PRO A 24 2.26 12.41 2.76
N ARG A 25 2.87 12.47 3.95
CA ARG A 25 2.17 12.25 5.22
C ARG A 25 1.41 13.48 5.73
N SER A 26 1.57 14.61 5.06
CA SER A 26 0.88 15.86 5.35
C SER A 26 0.47 16.55 4.05
N VAL A 27 -0.79 16.97 3.98
CA VAL A 27 -1.37 17.71 2.86
C VAL A 27 -2.19 18.86 3.45
N ALA A 28 -2.00 20.08 2.95
CA ALA A 28 -2.71 21.24 3.46
C ALA A 28 -4.23 21.04 3.35
N GLY A 29 -4.95 21.24 4.47
CA GLY A 29 -6.40 21.01 4.55
C GLY A 29 -6.83 19.56 4.77
N VAL A 30 -5.89 18.63 4.97
CA VAL A 30 -6.15 17.23 5.33
C VAL A 30 -5.60 16.95 6.72
N ASP A 31 -6.41 16.38 7.60
CA ASP A 31 -6.03 16.15 9.00
C ASP A 31 -5.08 14.95 9.12
N ARG A 32 -5.28 13.93 8.28
CA ARG A 32 -4.48 12.71 8.28
C ARG A 32 -4.41 12.08 6.89
N VAL A 33 -3.21 11.61 6.53
CA VAL A 33 -2.98 10.78 5.35
C VAL A 33 -2.56 9.39 5.81
N GLU A 34 -3.28 8.38 5.35
CA GLU A 34 -2.97 6.97 5.63
C GLU A 34 -2.83 6.21 4.31
N VAL A 35 -1.99 5.17 4.33
CA VAL A 35 -1.73 4.30 3.19
C VAL A 35 -2.42 2.97 3.39
N LEU A 36 -3.29 2.61 2.45
CA LEU A 36 -3.92 1.29 2.35
C LEU A 36 -3.28 0.51 1.20
N VAL A 37 -2.62 -0.60 1.55
CA VAL A 37 -2.10 -1.55 0.56
C VAL A 37 -3.11 -2.68 0.36
N ILE A 38 -3.48 -2.91 -0.90
CA ILE A 38 -4.38 -3.98 -1.32
C ILE A 38 -3.54 -5.00 -2.08
N ASP A 39 -3.18 -6.07 -1.39
CA ASP A 39 -2.42 -7.19 -1.95
C ASP A 39 -3.32 -8.14 -2.73
N ASP A 40 -3.06 -8.27 -4.02
CA ASP A 40 -3.81 -9.11 -4.96
C ASP A 40 -3.23 -10.54 -5.05
N GLY A 41 -2.86 -11.09 -3.90
CA GLY A 41 -2.35 -12.46 -3.79
C GLY A 41 -0.87 -12.57 -4.15
N SER A 42 -0.02 -11.69 -3.62
CA SER A 42 1.43 -11.81 -3.82
C SER A 42 1.98 -13.12 -3.22
N THR A 43 3.00 -13.64 -3.87
CA THR A 43 3.72 -14.86 -3.49
C THR A 43 5.14 -14.57 -3.02
N ASP A 44 5.56 -13.31 -3.02
CA ASP A 44 6.87 -12.82 -2.59
C ASP A 44 6.77 -12.00 -1.27
N GLY A 45 7.82 -11.28 -0.90
CA GLY A 45 7.90 -10.46 0.31
C GLY A 45 7.11 -9.14 0.28
N SER A 46 6.26 -8.89 -0.73
CA SER A 46 5.52 -7.62 -0.91
C SER A 46 4.82 -7.09 0.35
N LEU A 47 4.10 -7.96 1.07
CA LEU A 47 3.39 -7.55 2.28
C LEU A 47 4.33 -7.15 3.43
N ALA A 48 5.47 -7.84 3.55
CA ALA A 48 6.48 -7.49 4.55
C ALA A 48 7.13 -6.14 4.20
N ALA A 49 7.56 -5.97 2.95
CA ALA A 49 8.12 -4.72 2.44
C ALA A 49 7.16 -3.54 2.60
N ALA A 50 5.87 -3.75 2.33
CA ALA A 50 4.83 -2.74 2.53
C ALA A 50 4.66 -2.33 4.00
N ARG A 51 4.63 -3.32 4.91
CA ARG A 51 4.53 -3.04 6.35
C ARG A 51 5.74 -2.28 6.86
N GLU A 52 6.95 -2.68 6.47
CA GLU A 52 8.21 -2.03 6.86
C GLU A 52 8.32 -0.60 6.31
N ALA A 53 7.75 -0.34 5.13
CA ALA A 53 7.72 0.99 4.55
C ALA A 53 6.69 1.94 5.18
N GLY A 54 5.85 1.44 6.10
CA GLY A 54 4.89 2.24 6.86
C GLY A 54 3.48 2.26 6.26
N ALA A 55 3.04 1.21 5.57
CA ALA A 55 1.61 1.05 5.28
C ALA A 55 0.79 1.10 6.59
N ASP A 56 -0.27 1.90 6.61
CA ASP A 56 -1.16 2.01 7.77
C ASP A 56 -2.15 0.83 7.80
N HIS A 57 -2.60 0.40 6.62
CA HIS A 57 -3.54 -0.70 6.44
C HIS A 57 -3.04 -1.67 5.38
N LEU A 58 -3.23 -2.97 5.63
CA LEU A 58 -2.88 -4.05 4.72
C LEU A 58 -4.10 -4.97 4.58
N VAL A 59 -4.58 -5.13 3.35
CA VAL A 59 -5.64 -6.08 2.99
C VAL A 59 -5.10 -7.04 1.96
N ARG A 60 -5.22 -8.35 2.21
CA ARG A 60 -4.90 -9.39 1.24
C ARG A 60 -6.16 -10.01 0.68
N LEU A 61 -6.29 -10.01 -0.64
CA LEU A 61 -7.38 -10.68 -1.34
C LEU A 61 -7.12 -12.19 -1.38
N ALA A 62 -8.18 -13.00 -1.31
CA ALA A 62 -8.11 -14.47 -1.26
C ALA A 62 -7.61 -15.13 -2.57
N GLY A 63 -7.13 -14.35 -3.54
CA GLY A 63 -6.66 -14.75 -4.86
C GLY A 63 -6.59 -13.54 -5.78
N GLN A 64 -5.92 -13.69 -6.93
CA GLN A 64 -5.82 -12.62 -7.92
C GLN A 64 -7.22 -12.27 -8.46
N ARG A 65 -7.71 -11.09 -8.12
CA ARG A 65 -8.99 -10.53 -8.56
C ARG A 65 -8.83 -9.29 -9.43
N GLY A 66 -7.62 -8.73 -9.49
CA GLY A 66 -7.27 -7.68 -10.45
C GLY A 66 -7.21 -8.22 -11.87
N LYS A 67 -7.81 -7.47 -12.79
CA LYS A 67 -7.60 -7.66 -14.23
C LYS A 67 -6.38 -6.84 -14.64
N PHE A 68 -5.45 -7.47 -15.37
CA PHE A 68 -4.70 -6.71 -16.38
C PHE A 68 -5.71 -6.21 -17.42
#